data_AF-A0A2V8FRU4-F1
#
_entry.id   AF-A0A2V8FRU4-F1
#
_cell.length_a   1.000
_cell.length_b   1.000
_cell.length_c   1.000
_cell.angle_alpha   90.00
_cell.angle_beta   90.00
_cell.angle_gamma   90.00
#
_symmetry.space_group_name_H-M   'P 1'
#
loop_
_entity.id
_entity.type
_entity.pdbx_description
1 polymer ?
#
loop_
_entity_poly.entity_id
_entity_poly.type
_entity_poly.pdbx_seq_one_letter_code
_entity_poly.pdbx_strand_id
1 'polypeptide(L)'
;MGEAHRVALVTGASRGLGAVIAGVLAARRYDLVIGARDAGSLGLVAGSLSSRGATVVPVNGDVTDASVRAQLVHAARDLGGMNLLVNNASELGGVGPLTSFDVVRFGRVFRVNVGAPIALIQLAMPLLAERRGLIVNITSDAAHGAYPGWGPYGASKAALELLTRTLAAELAGHGVSAVLVDPGDMRTRMHQEAYPMEDISDRPLPEVTVPFWAAAGVVEPPVPAHLEAAEPPEARGLRRDEVRLLVSDVERDTIEHARFADLPKWLSGGDLLVVNTSGTLNAALSVVADGGGLFELHLSTRLPGGFWTVEVRRPDASGSLPFRDAHAGTTFRLPEGGRATLLAPYPLGHSIDSSSRLWLAAVTLPDAAPASYLDRHGFPIRYSYVKRPWPGSMYQTVFATEPGSAEMPSAARPFTPELVTRLVSRGVQLAPLLLHTGVASLEDHEPPYEEFYRVPRDTAERVNAARRGGHRVVAVGTTVVRALETVTDETGTTFPGEGWTDLVISPGRPVRSVNGLVTGFHEPKATHLALIEGVANGHGHLERAYAEARQAGYLWHEFGDSHLILDRARSSR
;
A
#
# COMPACT_ATOMS: atom_id res chain seq x y z
N MET A 1 24.55 -21.60 -1.31
CA MET A 1 25.18 -20.29 -1.03
C MET A 1 24.47 -19.75 0.20
N GLY A 2 25.18 -19.52 1.31
CA GLY A 2 24.56 -19.14 2.58
C GLY A 2 23.72 -17.87 2.44
N GLU A 3 22.56 -17.83 3.10
CA GLU A 3 21.68 -16.65 3.14
C GLU A 3 22.50 -15.41 3.55
N ALA A 4 22.41 -14.34 2.77
CA ALA A 4 23.14 -13.11 3.10
C ALA A 4 22.55 -12.50 4.38
N HIS A 5 23.33 -12.45 5.44
CA HIS A 5 22.97 -11.85 6.73
C HIS A 5 22.46 -10.42 6.54
N ARG A 6 21.24 -10.13 7.02
CA ARG A 6 20.65 -8.79 6.97
C ARG A 6 21.00 -8.04 8.24
N VAL A 7 21.59 -6.86 8.12
CA VAL A 7 22.03 -6.07 9.28
C VAL A 7 21.14 -4.85 9.47
N ALA A 8 20.67 -4.61 10.69
CA ALA A 8 19.92 -3.40 11.04
C ALA A 8 20.53 -2.66 12.25
N LEU A 9 20.51 -1.34 12.19
CA LEU A 9 20.93 -0.45 13.27
C LEU A 9 19.71 0.30 13.81
N VAL A 10 19.43 0.19 15.11
CA VAL A 10 18.33 0.92 15.77
C VAL A 10 18.87 1.81 16.89
N THR A 11 18.65 3.12 16.79
CA THR A 11 18.99 4.07 17.87
C THR A 11 17.82 4.24 18.84
N GLY A 12 18.09 4.52 20.11
CA GLY A 12 17.05 4.65 21.15
C GLY A 12 16.38 3.32 21.52
N ALA A 13 17.09 2.20 21.39
CA ALA A 13 16.54 0.85 21.47
C ALA A 13 16.42 0.27 22.89
N SER A 14 16.69 1.04 23.94
CA SER A 14 16.70 0.53 25.33
C SER A 14 15.32 0.33 25.96
N ARG A 15 14.25 0.86 25.37
CA ARG A 15 12.85 0.76 25.85
C ARG A 15 11.86 1.27 24.80
N GLY A 16 10.56 1.09 25.06
CA GLY A 16 9.48 1.66 24.26
C GLY A 16 9.52 1.20 22.80
N LEU A 17 9.19 2.11 21.87
CA LEU A 17 9.15 1.83 20.44
C LEU A 17 10.46 1.22 19.90
N GLY A 18 11.62 1.78 20.26
CA GLY A 18 12.91 1.28 19.78
C GLY A 18 13.20 -0.18 20.17
N ALA A 19 12.79 -0.59 21.38
CA ALA A 19 12.93 -1.98 21.82
C ALA A 19 11.95 -2.91 21.08
N VAL A 20 10.72 -2.45 20.80
CA VAL A 20 9.75 -3.20 19.99
C VAL A 20 10.25 -3.38 18.55
N ILE A 21 10.76 -2.32 17.91
CA ILE A 21 11.34 -2.39 16.57
C ILE A 21 12.49 -3.40 16.54
N ALA A 22 13.42 -3.33 17.51
CA ALA A 22 14.52 -4.30 17.61
C ALA A 22 14.02 -5.74 17.77
N GLY A 23 12.95 -5.95 18.55
CA GLY A 23 12.31 -7.26 18.71
C GLY A 23 11.70 -7.81 17.41
N VAL A 24 11.03 -6.96 16.63
CA VAL A 24 10.46 -7.34 15.34
C VAL A 24 11.57 -7.68 14.33
N LEU A 25 12.63 -6.87 14.27
CA LEU A 25 13.75 -7.10 13.35
C LEU A 25 14.53 -8.38 13.71
N ALA A 26 14.73 -8.66 15.01
CA ALA A 26 15.30 -9.91 15.47
C ALA A 26 14.45 -11.13 15.04
N ALA A 27 13.13 -11.05 15.17
CA ALA A 27 12.22 -12.11 14.71
C ALA A 27 12.29 -12.32 13.18
N ARG A 28 12.61 -11.26 12.42
CA ARG A 28 12.88 -11.30 10.98
C ARG A 28 14.31 -11.70 10.60
N ARG A 29 15.09 -12.26 11.55
CA ARG A 29 16.47 -12.74 11.34
C ARG A 29 17.45 -11.63 10.91
N TYR A 30 17.25 -10.40 11.38
CA TYR A 30 18.30 -9.39 11.27
C TYR A 30 19.35 -9.58 12.35
N ASP A 31 20.61 -9.41 11.99
CA ASP A 31 21.70 -9.14 12.91
C ASP A 31 21.63 -7.66 13.31
N LEU A 32 21.68 -7.37 14.60
CA LEU A 32 21.31 -6.06 15.13
C LEU A 32 22.48 -5.32 15.75
N VAL A 33 22.57 -4.04 15.43
CA VAL A 33 23.29 -3.06 16.24
C VAL A 33 22.25 -2.20 16.96
N ILE A 34 22.29 -2.16 18.29
CA ILE A 34 21.34 -1.37 19.08
C ILE A 34 22.07 -0.31 19.90
N GLY A 35 21.62 0.95 19.79
CA GLY A 35 22.26 2.10 20.43
C GLY A 35 21.36 2.76 21.47
N ALA A 36 21.86 3.03 22.68
CA ALA A 36 21.16 3.87 23.67
C ALA A 36 22.08 4.37 24.81
N ARG A 37 21.63 5.41 25.52
CA ARG A 37 22.35 6.01 26.65
C ARG A 37 22.38 5.14 27.92
N ASP A 38 21.30 4.42 28.20
CA ASP A 38 21.17 3.64 29.44
C ASP A 38 21.71 2.22 29.25
N ALA A 39 22.91 1.95 29.80
CA ALA A 39 23.61 0.69 29.59
C ALA A 39 22.84 -0.52 30.16
N GLY A 40 22.21 -0.36 31.32
CA GLY A 40 21.46 -1.43 31.98
C GLY A 40 20.25 -1.89 31.17
N SER A 41 19.36 -0.96 30.80
CA SER A 41 18.18 -1.26 30.00
C SER A 41 18.57 -1.78 28.60
N LEU A 42 19.62 -1.22 27.99
CA LEU A 42 20.11 -1.69 26.69
C LEU A 42 20.65 -3.12 26.76
N GLY A 43 21.39 -3.45 27.83
CA GLY A 43 21.88 -4.81 28.09
C GLY A 43 20.76 -5.83 28.31
N LEU A 44 19.69 -5.44 29.00
CA LEU A 44 18.49 -6.28 29.17
C LEU A 44 17.79 -6.56 27.83
N VAL A 45 17.63 -5.54 26.97
CA VAL A 45 17.07 -5.73 25.63
C VAL A 45 17.98 -6.64 24.79
N ALA A 46 19.28 -6.37 24.76
CA ALA A 46 20.25 -7.20 24.04
C ALA A 46 20.19 -8.67 24.50
N GLY A 47 20.26 -8.94 25.81
CA GLY A 47 20.21 -10.30 26.35
C GLY A 47 18.89 -11.01 26.06
N SER A 48 17.76 -10.29 26.13
CA SER A 48 16.44 -10.83 25.79
C SER A 48 16.34 -11.23 24.31
N LEU A 49 16.93 -10.44 23.40
CA LEU A 49 16.95 -10.75 21.97
C LEU A 49 17.94 -11.88 21.64
N SER A 50 19.14 -11.86 22.23
CA SER A 50 20.15 -12.90 22.04
C SER A 50 19.68 -14.26 22.56
N SER A 51 18.95 -14.31 23.68
CA SER A 51 18.38 -15.57 24.19
C SER A 51 17.32 -16.19 23.26
N ARG A 52 16.78 -15.42 22.31
CA ARG A 52 15.89 -15.88 21.23
C ARG A 52 16.63 -16.22 19.94
N GLY A 53 17.97 -16.24 19.97
CA GLY A 53 18.82 -16.65 18.86
C GLY A 53 19.18 -15.54 17.87
N ALA A 54 19.01 -14.26 18.22
CA ALA A 54 19.44 -13.13 17.39
C ALA A 54 20.90 -12.72 17.69
N THR A 55 21.66 -12.32 16.67
CA THR A 55 22.95 -11.65 16.86
C THR A 55 22.69 -10.18 17.21
N VAL A 56 23.16 -9.73 18.37
CA VAL A 56 22.93 -8.34 18.83
C VAL A 56 24.20 -7.74 19.40
N VAL A 57 24.59 -6.58 18.87
CA VAL A 57 25.73 -5.76 19.33
C VAL A 57 25.19 -4.48 19.98
N PRO A 58 25.16 -4.38 21.33
CA PRO A 58 24.76 -3.17 22.01
C PRO A 58 25.91 -2.14 22.04
N VAL A 59 25.63 -0.91 21.64
CA VAL A 59 26.55 0.23 21.75
C VAL A 59 25.97 1.26 22.72
N ASN A 60 26.62 1.44 23.85
CA ASN A 60 26.19 2.39 24.87
C ASN A 60 26.79 3.78 24.62
N GLY A 61 25.96 4.82 24.66
CA GLY A 61 26.42 6.21 24.56
C GLY A 61 25.33 7.19 24.10
N ASP A 62 25.66 8.49 24.11
CA ASP A 62 24.80 9.53 23.55
C ASP A 62 25.01 9.59 22.02
N VAL A 63 23.92 9.51 21.26
CA VAL A 63 23.97 9.53 19.79
C VAL A 63 24.48 10.87 19.24
N THR A 64 24.47 11.94 20.06
CA THR A 64 25.09 13.21 19.69
C THR A 64 26.61 13.16 19.67
N ASP A 65 27.23 12.17 20.31
CA ASP A 65 28.68 12.01 20.33
C ASP A 65 29.19 11.32 19.06
N ALA A 66 30.18 11.94 18.40
CA ALA A 66 30.72 11.44 17.15
C ALA A 66 31.39 10.06 17.29
N SER A 67 32.04 9.80 18.43
CA SER A 67 32.65 8.50 18.73
C SER A 67 31.61 7.39 18.84
N VAL A 68 30.45 7.66 19.46
CA VAL A 68 29.34 6.70 19.58
C VAL A 68 28.75 6.38 18.21
N ARG A 69 28.52 7.39 17.36
CA ARG A 69 28.06 7.16 15.98
C ARG A 69 29.05 6.34 15.16
N ALA A 70 30.35 6.60 15.31
CA ALA A 70 31.38 5.81 14.66
C ALA A 70 31.38 4.34 15.14
N GLN A 71 31.23 4.11 16.45
CA GLN A 71 31.12 2.76 17.01
C GLN A 71 29.88 2.02 16.49
N LEU A 72 28.73 2.69 16.39
CA LEU A 72 27.51 2.11 15.83
C LEU A 72 27.71 1.64 14.38
N VAL A 73 28.29 2.48 13.52
CA VAL A 73 28.56 2.15 12.11
C VAL A 73 29.65 1.07 12.00
N HIS A 74 30.66 1.10 12.86
CA HIS A 74 31.71 0.08 12.89
C HIS A 74 31.14 -1.29 13.26
N ALA A 75 30.29 -1.37 14.29
CA ALA A 75 29.61 -2.60 14.67
C ALA A 75 28.76 -3.17 13.52
N ALA A 76 28.07 -2.32 12.75
CA ALA A 76 27.30 -2.79 11.59
C ALA A 76 28.20 -3.34 10.49
N ARG A 77 29.34 -2.69 10.23
CA ARG A 77 30.35 -3.19 9.30
C ARG A 77 30.90 -4.56 9.72
N ASP A 78 31.16 -4.77 11.01
CA ASP A 78 31.65 -6.05 11.53
C ASP A 78 30.62 -7.17 11.40
N LEU A 79 29.33 -6.84 11.41
CA LEU A 79 28.23 -7.75 11.08
C LEU A 79 28.05 -7.96 9.56
N GLY A 80 28.85 -7.30 8.73
CA GLY A 80 28.90 -7.52 7.29
C GLY A 80 28.14 -6.50 6.44
N GLY A 81 27.61 -5.40 7.00
CA GLY A 81 26.99 -4.32 6.22
C GLY A 81 25.87 -3.59 6.94
N MET A 82 25.01 -2.89 6.19
CA MET A 82 23.82 -2.25 6.76
C MET A 82 22.68 -2.22 5.75
N ASN A 83 21.63 -2.99 6.00
CA ASN A 83 20.42 -3.01 5.18
C ASN A 83 19.37 -2.01 5.66
N LEU A 84 19.36 -1.72 6.97
CA LEU A 84 18.36 -0.87 7.59
C LEU A 84 18.99 0.02 8.68
N LEU A 85 18.72 1.32 8.61
CA LEU A 85 19.03 2.29 9.65
C LEU A 85 17.73 2.88 10.20
N VAL A 86 17.43 2.65 11.47
CA VAL A 86 16.28 3.25 12.17
C VAL A 86 16.76 4.31 13.15
N ASN A 87 16.53 5.57 12.80
CA ASN A 87 16.73 6.71 13.68
C ASN A 87 15.49 6.91 14.56
N ASN A 88 15.46 6.19 15.68
CA ASN A 88 14.38 6.26 16.68
C ASN A 88 14.79 7.06 17.93
N ALA A 89 16.08 7.25 18.22
CA ALA A 89 16.51 8.07 19.34
C ALA A 89 15.93 9.50 19.22
N SER A 90 15.25 9.93 20.27
CA SER A 90 14.58 11.22 20.31
C SER A 90 14.52 11.76 21.73
N GLU A 91 14.45 13.08 21.87
CA GLU A 91 14.31 13.78 23.14
C GLU A 91 13.24 14.87 23.01
N LEU A 92 12.30 14.92 23.97
CA LEU A 92 11.27 15.96 24.03
C LEU A 92 11.86 17.31 24.45
N GLY A 93 12.87 17.29 25.33
CA GLY A 93 13.45 18.50 25.91
C GLY A 93 12.54 19.17 26.95
N GLY A 94 11.47 18.52 27.41
CA GLY A 94 10.50 19.08 28.35
C GLY A 94 9.40 19.90 27.66
N VAL A 95 8.35 20.23 28.42
CA VAL A 95 7.17 20.93 27.95
C VAL A 95 7.11 22.33 28.59
N GLY A 96 6.85 23.37 27.80
CA GLY A 96 6.69 24.73 28.33
C GLY A 96 6.54 25.82 27.26
N PRO A 97 6.09 27.03 27.64
CA PRO A 97 5.87 28.12 26.70
C PRO A 97 7.16 28.50 25.95
N LEU A 98 7.08 28.64 24.63
CA LEU A 98 8.23 29.01 23.79
C LEU A 98 8.86 30.35 24.19
N THR A 99 8.05 31.30 24.67
CA THR A 99 8.50 32.64 25.09
C THR A 99 9.45 32.62 26.29
N SER A 100 9.49 31.52 27.04
CA SER A 100 10.34 31.36 28.23
C SER A 100 11.10 30.03 28.24
N PHE A 101 11.17 29.35 27.10
CA PHE A 101 11.83 28.05 27.00
C PHE A 101 13.36 28.21 27.01
N ASP A 102 14.07 27.32 27.71
CA ASP A 102 15.54 27.34 27.77
C ASP A 102 16.16 27.05 26.39
N VAL A 103 16.86 28.04 25.84
CA VAL A 103 17.51 27.97 24.52
C VAL A 103 18.63 26.92 24.47
N VAL A 104 19.32 26.66 25.58
CA VAL A 104 20.35 25.59 25.64
C VAL A 104 19.68 24.22 25.51
N ARG A 105 18.54 24.04 26.19
CA ARG A 105 17.73 22.82 26.09
C ARG A 105 17.10 22.68 24.70
N PHE A 106 16.61 23.77 24.10
CA PHE A 106 16.14 23.80 22.72
C PHE A 106 17.23 23.31 21.75
N GLY A 107 18.44 23.84 21.86
CA GLY A 107 19.57 23.42 21.03
C GLY A 107 19.93 21.94 21.22
N ARG A 108 19.79 21.39 22.44
CA ARG A 108 19.96 19.95 22.68
C ARG A 108 18.92 19.11 21.93
N VAL A 109 17.64 19.50 21.94
CA VAL A 109 16.58 18.78 21.21
C VAL A 109 16.93 18.66 19.72
N PHE A 110 17.38 19.76 19.09
CA PHE A 110 17.81 19.73 17.68
C PHE A 110 19.06 18.86 17.46
N ARG A 111 20.05 18.90 18.36
CA ARG A 111 21.23 18.02 18.25
C ARG A 111 20.85 16.55 18.29
N VAL A 112 19.92 16.15 19.16
CA VAL A 112 19.48 14.76 19.30
C VAL A 112 18.56 14.35 18.15
N ASN A 113 17.51 15.13 17.88
CA ASN A 113 16.43 14.72 16.97
C ASN A 113 16.74 14.98 15.50
N VAL A 114 17.70 15.87 15.20
CA VAL A 114 18.02 16.27 13.82
C VAL A 114 19.49 16.03 13.51
N GLY A 115 20.40 16.66 14.26
CA GLY A 115 21.83 16.61 13.97
C GLY A 115 22.41 15.19 14.03
N ALA A 116 22.05 14.42 15.05
CA ALA A 116 22.55 13.07 15.24
C ALA A 116 22.06 12.09 14.15
N PRO A 117 20.75 12.03 13.78
CA PRO A 117 20.29 11.25 12.63
C PRO A 117 21.03 11.57 11.33
N ILE A 118 21.17 12.84 10.96
CA ILE A 118 21.86 13.24 9.73
C ILE A 118 23.33 12.85 9.75
N ALA A 119 24.03 13.11 10.86
CA ALA A 119 25.44 12.74 10.99
C ALA A 119 25.64 11.22 10.99
N LEU A 120 24.70 10.44 11.55
CA LEU A 120 24.74 8.98 11.50
C LEU A 120 24.51 8.45 10.09
N ILE A 121 23.52 9.00 9.38
CA ILE A 121 23.25 8.69 7.98
C ILE A 121 24.50 8.91 7.14
N GLN A 122 25.14 10.08 7.24
CA GLN A 122 26.38 10.40 6.51
C GLN A 122 27.49 9.37 6.73
N LEU A 123 27.68 8.91 7.97
CA LEU A 123 28.67 7.88 8.30
C LEU A 123 28.27 6.49 7.78
N ALA A 124 26.98 6.18 7.77
CA ALA A 124 26.43 4.89 7.35
C ALA A 124 26.29 4.75 5.83
N MET A 125 26.31 5.87 5.07
CA MET A 125 26.04 5.89 3.63
C MET A 125 26.81 4.85 2.81
N PRO A 126 28.12 4.62 3.02
CA PRO A 126 28.83 3.59 2.25
C PRO A 126 28.25 2.18 2.45
N LEU A 127 27.89 1.82 3.69
CA LEU A 127 27.31 0.51 4.00
C LEU A 127 25.88 0.38 3.45
N LEU A 128 25.10 1.46 3.58
CA LEU A 128 23.73 1.52 3.05
C LEU A 128 23.72 1.43 1.52
N ALA A 129 24.61 2.15 0.83
CA ALA A 129 24.69 2.14 -0.62
C ALA A 129 25.09 0.76 -1.16
N GLU A 130 26.07 0.10 -0.54
CA GLU A 130 26.49 -1.27 -0.89
C GLU A 130 25.33 -2.27 -0.79
N ARG A 131 24.44 -2.08 0.18
CA ARG A 131 23.30 -2.97 0.45
C ARG A 131 21.98 -2.48 -0.12
N ARG A 132 21.96 -1.35 -0.84
CA ARG A 132 20.73 -0.68 -1.30
C ARG A 132 19.71 -0.50 -0.17
N GLY A 133 20.22 -0.02 0.97
CA GLY A 133 19.53 -0.04 2.26
C GLY A 133 18.42 1.00 2.40
N LEU A 134 17.69 0.88 3.51
CA LEU A 134 16.60 1.77 3.90
C LEU A 134 16.99 2.58 5.13
N ILE A 135 16.69 3.88 5.10
CA ILE A 135 16.75 4.78 6.24
C ILE A 135 15.32 5.06 6.69
N VAL A 136 15.04 4.83 7.97
CA VAL A 136 13.76 5.13 8.61
C VAL A 136 14.00 6.16 9.69
N ASN A 137 13.41 7.34 9.52
CA ASN A 137 13.43 8.40 10.52
C ASN A 137 12.08 8.43 11.25
N ILE A 138 12.09 8.20 12.56
CA ILE A 138 10.87 8.25 13.37
C ILE A 138 10.49 9.71 13.62
N THR A 139 9.34 10.11 13.09
CA THR A 139 8.76 11.45 13.27
C THR A 139 7.60 11.41 14.29
N SER A 140 6.76 12.43 14.29
CA SER A 140 5.53 12.56 15.09
C SER A 140 4.65 13.61 14.42
N ASP A 141 3.34 13.45 14.53
CA ASP A 141 2.30 14.43 14.20
C ASP A 141 2.59 15.84 14.73
N ALA A 142 3.35 15.99 15.84
CA ALA A 142 3.84 17.25 16.36
C ALA A 142 4.74 18.04 15.38
N ALA A 143 5.22 17.40 14.31
CA ALA A 143 5.86 18.09 13.18
C ALA A 143 4.91 19.04 12.44
N HIS A 144 3.61 18.76 12.49
CA HIS A 144 2.56 19.54 11.84
C HIS A 144 1.64 20.24 12.84
N GLY A 145 1.40 19.61 14.01
CA GLY A 145 0.53 20.13 15.06
C GLY A 145 1.18 21.22 15.91
N ALA A 146 0.50 22.36 16.06
CA ALA A 146 0.92 23.45 16.93
C ALA A 146 0.58 23.19 18.41
N TYR A 147 1.10 22.10 18.99
CA TYR A 147 0.82 21.70 20.36
C TYR A 147 1.42 22.68 21.38
N PRO A 148 0.59 23.34 22.23
CA PRO A 148 1.10 24.23 23.26
C PRO A 148 2.09 23.52 24.18
N GLY A 149 3.27 24.11 24.36
CA GLY A 149 4.32 23.56 25.21
C GLY A 149 5.33 22.64 24.51
N TRP A 150 5.04 22.16 23.30
CA TRP A 150 5.86 21.16 22.59
C TRP A 150 6.77 21.77 21.51
N GLY A 151 6.83 23.10 21.43
CA GLY A 151 7.49 23.82 20.34
C GLY A 151 8.88 23.32 19.93
N PRO A 152 9.83 23.08 20.85
CA PRO A 152 11.16 22.55 20.49
C PRO A 152 11.10 21.15 19.86
N TYR A 153 10.28 20.26 20.42
CA TYR A 153 10.11 18.90 19.90
C TYR A 153 9.44 18.92 18.52
N GLY A 154 8.29 19.58 18.39
CA GLY A 154 7.56 19.70 17.14
C GLY A 154 8.41 20.33 16.03
N ALA A 155 9.09 21.44 16.32
CA ALA A 155 10.02 22.07 15.37
C ALA A 155 11.18 21.15 14.95
N SER A 156 11.71 20.35 15.87
CA SER A 156 12.78 19.39 15.55
C SER A 156 12.28 18.25 14.66
N LYS A 157 11.03 17.78 14.85
CA LYS A 157 10.43 16.75 13.99
C LYS A 157 10.11 17.30 12.61
N ALA A 158 9.54 18.51 12.51
CA ALA A 158 9.34 19.20 11.24
C ALA A 158 10.66 19.37 10.44
N ALA A 159 11.74 19.74 11.13
CA ALA A 159 13.07 19.85 10.53
C ALA A 159 13.57 18.48 10.02
N LEU A 160 13.43 17.42 10.82
CA LEU A 160 13.79 16.07 10.41
C LEU A 160 12.98 15.60 9.19
N GLU A 161 11.69 15.91 9.12
CA GLU A 161 10.85 15.54 7.98
C GLU A 161 11.27 16.22 6.68
N LEU A 162 11.51 17.53 6.72
CA LEU A 162 12.00 18.25 5.55
C LEU A 162 13.34 17.68 5.09
N LEU A 163 14.29 17.48 6.01
CA LEU A 163 15.60 16.92 5.70
C LEU A 163 15.50 15.49 5.14
N THR A 164 14.57 14.68 5.65
CA THR A 164 14.38 13.31 5.15
C THR A 164 13.81 13.30 3.73
N ARG A 165 12.87 14.20 3.42
CA ARG A 165 12.34 14.35 2.05
C ARG A 165 13.42 14.84 1.09
N THR A 166 14.23 15.82 1.51
CA THR A 166 15.39 16.29 0.73
C THR A 166 16.37 15.14 0.49
N LEU A 167 16.73 14.40 1.54
CA LEU A 167 17.62 13.25 1.44
C LEU A 167 17.06 12.18 0.50
N ALA A 168 15.76 11.85 0.58
CA ALA A 168 15.15 10.89 -0.31
C ALA A 168 15.26 11.32 -1.79
N ALA A 169 15.08 12.60 -2.09
CA ALA A 169 15.27 13.14 -3.43
C ALA A 169 16.74 13.08 -3.89
N GLU A 170 17.70 13.40 -3.01
CA GLU A 170 19.14 13.31 -3.30
C GLU A 170 19.61 11.85 -3.51
N LEU A 171 18.98 10.89 -2.85
CA LEU A 171 19.32 9.48 -2.91
C LEU A 171 18.65 8.71 -4.07
N ALA A 172 17.78 9.34 -4.86
CA ALA A 172 17.00 8.70 -5.93
C ALA A 172 17.84 7.95 -7.01
N GLY A 173 19.16 8.21 -7.09
CA GLY A 173 20.11 7.48 -7.94
C GLY A 173 21.10 6.55 -7.23
N HIS A 174 21.11 6.52 -5.89
CA HIS A 174 22.10 5.81 -5.08
C HIS A 174 21.62 4.44 -4.59
N GLY A 175 20.38 4.06 -4.92
CA GLY A 175 19.79 2.79 -4.50
C GLY A 175 19.47 2.71 -3.00
N VAL A 176 19.59 3.82 -2.26
CA VAL A 176 19.23 3.94 -0.85
C VAL A 176 17.91 4.70 -0.76
N SER A 177 16.98 4.21 0.06
CA SER A 177 15.69 4.88 0.29
C SER A 177 15.67 5.54 1.67
N ALA A 178 14.95 6.65 1.81
CA ALA A 178 14.71 7.28 3.10
C ALA A 178 13.21 7.53 3.28
N VAL A 179 12.65 7.10 4.41
CA VAL A 179 11.23 7.22 4.73
C VAL A 179 11.00 7.81 6.11
N LEU A 180 9.82 8.40 6.29
CA LEU A 180 9.33 8.93 7.55
C LEU A 180 8.27 7.99 8.11
N VAL A 181 8.32 7.74 9.41
CA VAL A 181 7.29 6.98 10.11
C VAL A 181 6.85 7.75 11.33
N ASP A 182 5.59 8.15 11.34
CA ASP A 182 4.90 8.58 12.55
C ASP A 182 4.22 7.36 13.18
N PRO A 183 4.63 6.94 14.39
CA PRO A 183 4.04 5.79 15.05
C PRO A 183 2.72 6.11 15.77
N GLY A 184 2.30 7.38 15.75
CA GLY A 184 1.12 7.87 16.47
C GLY A 184 1.32 7.96 17.98
N ASP A 185 0.21 8.18 18.69
CA ASP A 185 0.20 8.26 20.15
C ASP A 185 0.49 6.93 20.80
N MET A 186 1.44 6.92 21.74
CA MET A 186 1.88 5.70 22.39
C MET A 186 2.12 5.91 23.88
N ARG A 187 1.83 4.87 24.66
CA ARG A 187 2.15 4.78 26.08
C ARG A 187 3.65 4.55 26.29
N THR A 188 4.40 5.64 26.18
CA THR A 188 5.85 5.65 26.41
C THR A 188 6.20 6.54 27.60
N ARG A 189 7.40 6.31 28.16
CA ARG A 189 7.94 7.19 29.21
C ARG A 189 8.08 8.64 28.74
N MET A 190 8.48 8.85 27.49
CA MET A 190 8.58 10.20 26.92
C MET A 190 7.22 10.91 26.94
N HIS A 191 6.15 10.19 26.60
CA HIS A 191 4.81 10.74 26.62
C HIS A 191 4.32 11.01 28.06
N GLN A 192 4.63 10.11 29.00
CA GLN A 192 4.32 10.34 30.42
C GLN A 192 5.09 11.54 30.98
N GLU A 193 6.33 11.77 30.57
CA GLU A 193 7.13 12.94 30.96
C GLU A 193 6.58 14.25 30.37
N ALA A 194 5.85 14.17 29.25
CA ALA A 194 5.16 15.33 28.67
C ALA A 194 3.92 15.74 29.47
N TYR A 195 3.23 14.76 30.07
CA TYR A 195 2.05 14.96 30.91
C TYR A 195 2.22 14.28 32.29
N PRO A 196 3.07 14.80 33.19
CA PRO A 196 3.41 14.13 34.44
C PRO A 196 2.21 13.90 35.39
N MET A 197 1.15 14.69 35.22
CA MET A 197 -0.04 14.68 36.06
C MET A 197 -1.22 13.93 35.44
N GLU A 198 -1.07 13.41 34.22
CA GLU A 198 -2.12 12.68 33.50
C GLU A 198 -1.82 11.17 33.51
N ASP A 199 -2.86 10.36 33.69
CA ASP A 199 -2.76 8.92 33.45
C ASP A 199 -2.93 8.66 31.95
N ILE A 200 -1.85 8.19 31.32
CA ILE A 200 -1.79 7.93 29.87
C ILE A 200 -2.06 6.45 29.56
N SER A 201 -2.63 5.70 30.51
CA SER A 201 -2.88 4.27 30.38
C SER A 201 -3.90 3.92 29.29
N ASP A 202 -4.69 4.90 28.85
CA ASP A 202 -5.62 4.85 27.72
C ASP A 202 -4.90 4.77 26.36
N ARG A 203 -3.67 5.29 26.27
CA ARG A 203 -2.87 5.25 25.04
C ARG A 203 -2.38 3.84 24.73
N PRO A 204 -2.29 3.46 23.44
CA PRO A 204 -1.86 2.12 23.06
C PRO A 204 -0.40 1.88 23.43
N LEU A 205 -0.11 0.63 23.76
CA LEU A 205 1.24 0.14 24.01
C LEU A 205 2.07 0.11 22.71
N PRO A 206 3.41 0.26 22.76
CA PRO A 206 4.22 0.25 21.55
C PRO A 206 4.10 -0.98 20.65
N GLU A 207 3.72 -2.11 21.23
CA GLU A 207 3.47 -3.38 20.56
C GLU A 207 2.35 -3.30 19.51
N VAL A 208 1.45 -2.30 19.55
CA VAL A 208 0.44 -2.12 18.49
C VAL A 208 1.06 -1.82 17.12
N THR A 209 2.32 -1.35 17.10
CA THR A 209 3.07 -1.08 15.87
C THR A 209 3.72 -2.34 15.29
N VAL A 210 3.71 -3.47 16.01
CA VAL A 210 4.33 -4.73 15.56
C VAL A 210 3.85 -5.17 14.19
N PRO A 211 2.54 -5.19 13.85
CA PRO A 211 2.08 -5.56 12.52
C PRO A 211 2.65 -4.65 11.42
N PHE A 212 2.74 -3.34 11.69
CA PHE A 212 3.36 -2.39 10.77
C PHE A 212 4.83 -2.71 10.55
N TRP A 213 5.64 -2.86 11.61
CA TRP A 213 7.07 -3.16 11.47
C TRP A 213 7.34 -4.57 10.92
N ALA A 214 6.44 -5.50 11.21
CA ALA A 214 6.46 -6.85 10.65
C ALA A 214 6.13 -6.84 9.16
N ALA A 215 5.47 -5.81 8.62
CA ALA A 215 5.27 -5.60 7.19
C ALA A 215 6.34 -4.66 6.57
N ALA A 216 6.79 -3.63 7.29
CA ALA A 216 7.68 -2.56 6.82
C ALA A 216 9.12 -3.00 6.53
N GLY A 217 9.51 -4.22 6.93
CA GLY A 217 10.76 -4.86 6.50
C GLY A 217 10.75 -5.34 5.03
N VAL A 218 9.61 -5.20 4.34
CA VAL A 218 9.45 -5.42 2.90
C VAL A 218 9.27 -4.08 2.20
N VAL A 219 10.24 -3.17 2.34
CA VAL A 219 10.45 -2.20 1.25
C VAL A 219 11.23 -2.95 0.18
N GLU A 220 10.52 -3.83 -0.52
CA GLU A 220 10.98 -4.26 -1.82
C GLU A 220 11.17 -3.00 -2.67
N PRO A 221 12.30 -2.85 -3.39
CA PRO A 221 12.52 -1.68 -4.22
C PRO A 221 11.33 -1.48 -5.18
N PRO A 222 11.01 -0.23 -5.55
CA PRO A 222 10.00 0.06 -6.56
C PRO A 222 10.26 -0.81 -7.78
N VAL A 223 9.16 -1.24 -8.42
CA VAL A 223 9.23 -2.11 -9.58
C VAL A 223 10.13 -1.44 -10.61
N PRO A 224 11.21 -2.09 -11.08
CA PRO A 224 12.05 -1.51 -12.11
C PRO A 224 11.21 -1.13 -13.34
N ALA A 225 11.41 0.07 -13.90
CA ALA A 225 10.60 0.58 -15.01
C ALA A 225 10.48 -0.38 -16.22
N HIS A 226 11.47 -1.26 -16.44
CA HIS A 226 11.43 -2.26 -17.52
C HIS A 226 10.47 -3.43 -17.24
N LEU A 227 10.01 -3.60 -16.01
CA LEU A 227 9.01 -4.59 -15.61
C LEU A 227 7.59 -3.99 -15.56
N GLU A 228 7.44 -2.68 -15.74
CA GLU A 228 6.12 -2.06 -15.83
C GLU A 228 5.50 -2.35 -17.20
N ALA A 229 4.29 -2.92 -17.23
CA ALA A 229 3.58 -3.14 -18.48
C ALA A 229 2.98 -1.83 -19.03
N ALA A 230 3.80 -1.05 -19.73
CA ALA A 230 3.38 0.21 -20.35
C ALA A 230 2.35 0.03 -21.50
N GLU A 231 2.22 -1.19 -22.03
CA GLU A 231 1.37 -1.51 -23.17
C GLU A 231 0.62 -2.86 -22.97
N PRO A 232 -0.65 -2.94 -23.43
CA PRO A 232 -1.44 -4.17 -23.41
C PRO A 232 -0.75 -5.29 -24.20
N PRO A 233 -0.92 -6.55 -23.82
CA PRO A 233 -0.33 -7.69 -24.52
C PRO A 233 -0.64 -7.73 -26.02
N GLU A 234 -1.83 -7.28 -26.44
CA GLU A 234 -2.22 -7.20 -27.84
C GLU A 234 -1.33 -6.26 -28.65
N ALA A 235 -0.91 -5.14 -28.06
CA ALA A 235 0.05 -4.23 -28.69
C ALA A 235 1.46 -4.83 -28.78
N ARG A 236 1.77 -5.77 -27.87
CA ARG A 236 3.02 -6.53 -27.84
C ARG A 236 2.96 -7.79 -28.73
N GLY A 237 1.90 -7.97 -29.51
CA GLY A 237 1.72 -9.10 -30.43
C GLY A 237 1.25 -10.40 -29.78
N LEU A 238 0.68 -10.33 -28.58
CA LEU A 238 0.19 -11.47 -27.81
C LEU A 238 -1.34 -11.46 -27.69
N ARG A 239 -1.96 -12.63 -27.62
CA ARG A 239 -3.35 -12.74 -27.14
C ARG A 239 -3.41 -12.46 -25.64
N ARG A 240 -4.59 -12.08 -25.14
CA ARG A 240 -4.81 -11.77 -23.72
C ARG A 240 -4.42 -12.92 -22.80
N ASP A 241 -4.70 -14.17 -23.21
CA ASP A 241 -4.38 -15.38 -22.47
C ASP A 241 -2.94 -15.88 -22.67
N GLU A 242 -2.09 -15.16 -23.43
CA GLU A 242 -0.68 -15.50 -23.65
C GLU A 242 0.29 -14.78 -22.70
N VAL A 243 -0.24 -13.90 -21.83
CA VAL A 243 0.51 -13.37 -20.69
C VAL A 243 1.00 -14.50 -19.79
N ARG A 244 2.06 -14.24 -19.03
CA ARG A 244 2.62 -15.24 -18.12
C ARG A 244 1.72 -15.39 -16.91
N LEU A 245 1.76 -16.58 -16.33
CA LEU A 245 1.11 -16.92 -15.08
C LEU A 245 2.18 -17.46 -14.14
N LEU A 246 2.31 -16.89 -12.95
CA LEU A 246 3.00 -17.54 -11.84
C LEU A 246 1.95 -18.30 -11.05
N VAL A 247 2.25 -19.52 -10.63
CA VAL A 247 1.34 -20.34 -9.84
C VAL A 247 1.99 -20.66 -8.50
N SER A 248 1.34 -20.23 -7.42
CA SER A 248 1.71 -20.51 -6.04
C SER A 248 0.73 -21.52 -5.46
N ASP A 249 1.24 -22.71 -5.13
CA ASP A 249 0.53 -23.66 -4.25
C ASP A 249 1.14 -23.51 -2.85
N VAL A 250 0.43 -22.78 -1.99
CA VAL A 250 0.89 -22.42 -0.65
C VAL A 250 1.04 -23.67 0.22
N GLU A 251 0.13 -24.64 0.09
CA GLU A 251 0.15 -25.87 0.89
C GLU A 251 1.36 -26.74 0.54
N ARG A 252 1.68 -26.86 -0.75
CA ARG A 252 2.83 -27.64 -1.23
C ARG A 252 4.15 -26.87 -1.18
N ASP A 253 4.08 -25.58 -0.90
CA ASP A 253 5.20 -24.65 -0.96
C ASP A 253 5.89 -24.60 -2.32
N THR A 254 5.14 -24.74 -3.42
CA THR A 254 5.66 -24.79 -4.79
C THR A 254 5.31 -23.55 -5.61
N ILE A 255 6.26 -23.12 -6.45
CA ILE A 255 6.10 -22.03 -7.41
C ILE A 255 6.30 -22.62 -8.81
N GLU A 256 5.37 -22.37 -9.72
CA GLU A 256 5.43 -22.83 -11.12
C GLU A 256 5.26 -21.67 -12.10
N HIS A 257 6.02 -21.72 -13.20
CA HIS A 257 5.90 -20.77 -14.31
C HIS A 257 5.04 -21.35 -15.43
N ALA A 258 4.06 -20.56 -15.89
CA ALA A 258 3.09 -20.97 -16.89
C ALA A 258 2.65 -19.81 -17.80
N ARG A 259 1.72 -20.10 -18.71
CA ARG A 259 0.94 -19.10 -19.44
C ARG A 259 -0.48 -19.03 -18.91
N PHE A 260 -1.14 -17.89 -19.04
CA PHE A 260 -2.51 -17.75 -18.54
C PHE A 260 -3.49 -18.71 -19.23
N ALA A 261 -3.27 -19.02 -20.51
CA ALA A 261 -4.02 -20.02 -21.26
C ALA A 261 -3.94 -21.44 -20.67
N ASP A 262 -2.98 -21.70 -19.79
CA ASP A 262 -2.81 -22.96 -19.06
C ASP A 262 -3.59 -23.02 -17.75
N LEU A 263 -4.22 -21.92 -17.30
CA LEU A 263 -5.00 -21.85 -16.05
C LEU A 263 -5.88 -23.09 -15.77
N PRO A 264 -6.56 -23.71 -16.75
CA PRO A 264 -7.37 -24.90 -16.51
C PRO A 264 -6.60 -26.12 -16.00
N LYS A 265 -5.26 -26.15 -16.01
CA LYS A 265 -4.43 -27.23 -15.46
C LYS A 265 -4.48 -27.30 -13.93
N TRP A 266 -4.67 -26.15 -13.28
CA TRP A 266 -4.71 -26.06 -11.82
C TRP A 266 -6.13 -26.04 -11.25
N LEU A 267 -7.17 -26.03 -12.09
CA LEU A 267 -8.58 -26.04 -11.67
C LEU A 267 -9.24 -27.38 -12.01
N SER A 268 -10.19 -27.79 -11.18
CA SER A 268 -10.88 -29.08 -11.24
C SER A 268 -12.39 -28.87 -11.38
N GLY A 269 -13.09 -29.89 -11.87
CA GLY A 269 -14.55 -29.89 -11.86
C GLY A 269 -15.10 -29.66 -10.45
N GLY A 270 -16.07 -28.76 -10.33
CA GLY A 270 -16.67 -28.33 -9.06
C GLY A 270 -16.06 -27.08 -8.45
N ASP A 271 -14.83 -26.70 -8.82
CA ASP A 271 -14.25 -25.41 -8.40
C ASP A 271 -15.06 -24.24 -8.95
N LEU A 272 -15.09 -23.15 -8.19
CA LEU A 272 -15.82 -21.93 -8.51
C LEU A 272 -14.86 -20.78 -8.74
N LEU A 273 -14.94 -20.16 -9.92
CA LEU A 273 -14.33 -18.88 -10.22
C LEU A 273 -15.37 -17.77 -9.99
N VAL A 274 -15.07 -16.83 -9.09
CA VAL A 274 -15.91 -15.66 -8.88
C VAL A 274 -15.32 -14.47 -9.61
N VAL A 275 -16.10 -13.84 -10.48
CA VAL A 275 -15.65 -12.79 -11.40
C VAL A 275 -16.40 -11.48 -11.17
N ASN A 276 -15.71 -10.35 -11.32
CA ASN A 276 -16.34 -9.03 -11.28
C ASN A 276 -16.87 -8.67 -12.68
N THR A 277 -18.15 -8.32 -12.78
CA THR A 277 -18.82 -7.94 -14.03
C THR A 277 -18.86 -6.44 -14.30
N SER A 278 -18.18 -5.64 -13.47
CA SER A 278 -18.06 -4.20 -13.68
C SER A 278 -17.27 -3.90 -14.96
N GLY A 279 -17.88 -3.11 -15.84
CA GLY A 279 -17.25 -2.56 -17.04
C GLY A 279 -16.54 -1.25 -16.75
N THR A 280 -15.38 -1.06 -17.37
CA THR A 280 -14.59 0.17 -17.25
C THR A 280 -15.21 1.29 -18.07
N LEU A 281 -15.34 2.47 -17.49
CA LEU A 281 -15.80 3.67 -18.17
C LEU A 281 -14.61 4.38 -18.82
N ASN A 282 -14.89 5.10 -19.91
CA ASN A 282 -14.02 6.15 -20.41
C ASN A 282 -14.09 7.37 -19.47
N ALA A 283 -13.60 7.18 -18.24
CA ALA A 283 -13.90 8.03 -17.10
C ALA A 283 -13.14 9.36 -17.05
N ALA A 284 -12.15 9.57 -17.92
CA ALA A 284 -11.42 10.82 -18.03
C ALA A 284 -12.01 11.72 -19.12
N LEU A 285 -12.16 13.01 -18.82
CA LEU A 285 -12.66 14.03 -19.74
C LEU A 285 -11.68 15.20 -19.80
N SER A 286 -11.40 15.71 -21.00
CA SER A 286 -10.78 17.03 -21.15
C SER A 286 -11.81 18.11 -20.87
N VAL A 287 -11.50 19.02 -19.96
CA VAL A 287 -12.43 20.07 -19.49
C VAL A 287 -11.76 21.44 -19.44
N VAL A 288 -12.60 22.48 -19.46
CA VAL A 288 -12.14 23.88 -19.40
C VAL A 288 -12.71 24.53 -18.16
N ALA A 289 -11.86 25.04 -17.26
CA ALA A 289 -12.30 25.85 -16.13
C ALA A 289 -12.95 27.16 -16.62
N ASP A 290 -13.84 27.76 -15.82
CA ASP A 290 -14.49 29.03 -16.21
C ASP A 290 -13.47 30.16 -16.46
N GLY A 291 -12.32 30.13 -15.77
CA GLY A 291 -11.18 31.03 -16.00
C GLY A 291 -10.34 30.74 -17.25
N GLY A 292 -10.71 29.74 -18.07
CA GLY A 292 -10.06 29.40 -19.34
C GLY A 292 -8.94 28.36 -19.26
N GLY A 293 -8.56 27.89 -18.07
CA GLY A 293 -7.54 26.85 -17.90
C GLY A 293 -8.00 25.47 -18.40
N LEU A 294 -7.10 24.73 -19.03
CA LEU A 294 -7.33 23.34 -19.47
C LEU A 294 -7.02 22.36 -18.34
N PHE A 295 -7.93 21.42 -18.11
CA PHE A 295 -7.82 20.39 -17.08
C PHE A 295 -8.30 19.04 -17.63
N GLU A 296 -7.99 17.98 -16.89
CA GLU A 296 -8.65 16.69 -17.00
C GLU A 296 -9.52 16.46 -15.76
N LEU A 297 -10.72 15.93 -15.97
CA LEU A 297 -11.63 15.55 -14.91
C LEU A 297 -11.82 14.04 -14.97
N HIS A 298 -11.34 13.32 -13.96
CA HIS A 298 -11.59 11.90 -13.81
C HIS A 298 -12.86 11.69 -13.00
N LEU A 299 -13.86 11.06 -13.59
CA LEU A 299 -15.08 10.65 -12.91
C LEU A 299 -14.81 9.34 -12.16
N SER A 300 -14.82 9.40 -10.83
CA SER A 300 -14.49 8.24 -10.01
C SER A 300 -15.70 7.37 -9.74
N THR A 301 -16.61 7.86 -8.91
CA THR A 301 -17.73 7.06 -8.42
C THR A 301 -19.02 7.83 -8.62
N ARG A 302 -19.96 7.22 -9.35
CA ARG A 302 -21.30 7.81 -9.50
C ARG A 302 -22.08 7.64 -8.21
N LEU A 303 -22.68 8.72 -7.75
CA LEU A 303 -23.58 8.76 -6.61
C LEU A 303 -25.03 9.04 -7.07
N PRO A 304 -26.03 8.74 -6.24
CA PRO A 304 -27.43 9.10 -6.53
C PRO A 304 -27.60 10.60 -6.80
N GLY A 305 -28.64 10.98 -7.55
CA GLY A 305 -28.99 12.40 -7.75
C GLY A 305 -28.09 13.18 -8.71
N GLY A 306 -27.24 12.50 -9.50
CA GLY A 306 -26.34 13.16 -10.46
C GLY A 306 -25.03 13.67 -9.84
N PHE A 307 -24.75 13.28 -8.59
CA PHE A 307 -23.47 13.55 -7.96
C PHE A 307 -22.43 12.52 -8.38
N TRP A 308 -21.17 12.94 -8.32
CA TRP A 308 -20.01 12.09 -8.56
C TRP A 308 -18.93 12.43 -7.55
N THR A 309 -18.13 11.44 -7.19
CA THR A 309 -16.76 11.74 -6.75
C THR A 309 -15.89 11.91 -7.99
N VAL A 310 -15.02 12.91 -7.99
CA VAL A 310 -14.17 13.26 -9.14
C VAL A 310 -12.75 13.62 -8.69
N GLU A 311 -11.78 13.39 -9.55
CA GLU A 311 -10.41 13.90 -9.39
C GLU A 311 -10.15 14.97 -10.45
N VAL A 312 -9.58 16.09 -10.04
CA VAL A 312 -9.13 17.13 -10.98
C VAL A 312 -7.64 16.96 -11.25
N ARG A 313 -7.25 16.98 -12.52
CA ARG A 313 -5.87 16.87 -12.94
C ARG A 313 -5.49 17.95 -13.95
N ARG A 314 -4.20 18.30 -13.97
CA ARG A 314 -3.62 19.18 -14.99
C ARG A 314 -2.92 18.32 -16.05
N PRO A 315 -3.18 18.53 -17.35
CA PRO A 315 -2.41 17.90 -18.40
C PRO A 315 -0.90 18.13 -18.22
N ASP A 316 -0.12 17.09 -18.48
CA ASP A 316 1.35 17.11 -18.44
C ASP A 316 1.93 16.32 -19.64
N ALA A 317 3.22 16.52 -19.94
CA ALA A 317 3.91 15.81 -21.02
C ALA A 317 3.85 14.27 -20.87
N SER A 318 3.71 13.77 -19.64
CA SER A 318 3.63 12.34 -19.33
C SER A 318 2.19 11.80 -19.16
N GLY A 319 1.17 12.65 -19.29
CA GLY A 319 -0.22 12.32 -19.01
C GLY A 319 -0.92 13.47 -18.31
N SER A 320 -1.18 13.33 -17.02
CA SER A 320 -1.69 14.41 -16.19
C SER A 320 -1.24 14.26 -14.75
N LEU A 321 -1.23 15.36 -13.99
CA LEU A 321 -0.81 15.43 -12.60
C LEU A 321 -1.98 15.86 -11.70
N PRO A 322 -2.05 15.39 -10.43
CA PRO A 322 -3.10 15.81 -9.51
C PRO A 322 -3.13 17.33 -9.33
N PHE A 323 -4.32 17.91 -9.35
CA PHE A 323 -4.51 19.33 -9.10
C PHE A 323 -5.10 19.57 -7.70
N ARG A 324 -4.26 20.06 -6.79
CA ARG A 324 -4.60 20.21 -5.36
C ARG A 324 -5.14 21.58 -4.96
N ASP A 325 -5.03 22.59 -5.83
CA ASP A 325 -5.51 23.96 -5.53
C ASP A 325 -6.99 24.16 -5.91
N ALA A 326 -7.73 23.08 -6.14
CA ALA A 326 -9.17 23.13 -6.36
C ALA A 326 -9.90 23.58 -5.09
N HIS A 327 -11.04 24.25 -5.24
CA HIS A 327 -11.88 24.70 -4.13
C HIS A 327 -13.36 24.49 -4.43
N ALA A 328 -14.18 24.48 -3.38
CA ALA A 328 -15.62 24.39 -3.53
C ALA A 328 -16.14 25.57 -4.38
N GLY A 329 -17.06 25.27 -5.30
CA GLY A 329 -17.57 26.23 -6.27
C GLY A 329 -16.78 26.28 -7.58
N THR A 330 -15.60 25.64 -7.67
CA THR A 330 -14.88 25.53 -8.95
C THR A 330 -15.73 24.80 -9.98
N THR A 331 -15.84 25.37 -11.16
CA THR A 331 -16.71 24.93 -12.26
C THR A 331 -15.88 24.59 -13.51
N PHE A 332 -16.27 23.50 -14.16
CA PHE A 332 -15.69 23.03 -15.40
C PHE A 332 -16.76 22.90 -16.48
N ARG A 333 -16.45 23.40 -17.67
CA ARG A 333 -17.21 23.16 -18.90
C ARG A 333 -16.72 21.86 -19.52
N LEU A 334 -17.64 20.94 -19.71
CA LEU A 334 -17.43 19.66 -20.38
C LEU A 334 -17.91 19.77 -21.85
N PRO A 335 -17.53 18.83 -22.73
CA PRO A 335 -18.03 18.75 -24.10
C PRO A 335 -19.57 18.82 -24.23
N GLU A 336 -20.05 19.28 -25.38
CA GLU A 336 -21.48 19.34 -25.73
C GLU A 336 -22.40 20.01 -24.67
N GLY A 337 -21.85 20.97 -23.91
CA GLY A 337 -22.61 21.74 -22.92
C GLY A 337 -22.75 21.05 -21.56
N GLY A 338 -22.04 19.95 -21.33
CA GLY A 338 -21.92 19.36 -19.99
C GLY A 338 -21.24 20.31 -19.00
N ARG A 339 -21.50 20.12 -17.71
CA ARG A 339 -20.91 20.93 -16.64
C ARG A 339 -20.61 20.10 -15.40
N ALA A 340 -19.50 20.38 -14.74
CA ALA A 340 -19.19 19.86 -13.42
C ALA A 340 -18.89 21.00 -12.45
N THR A 341 -19.44 20.93 -11.23
CA THR A 341 -19.18 21.89 -10.15
C THR A 341 -18.71 21.14 -8.93
N LEU A 342 -17.53 21.50 -8.42
CA LEU A 342 -16.99 20.94 -7.18
C LEU A 342 -17.77 21.49 -5.99
N LEU A 343 -18.18 20.62 -5.08
CA LEU A 343 -19.02 20.98 -3.93
C LEU A 343 -18.23 20.92 -2.63
N ALA A 344 -17.50 19.82 -2.40
CA ALA A 344 -16.71 19.60 -1.20
C ALA A 344 -15.57 18.60 -1.45
N PRO A 345 -14.47 18.67 -0.67
CA PRO A 345 -13.48 17.60 -0.57
C PRO A 345 -14.12 16.24 -0.23
N TYR A 346 -13.57 15.14 -0.74
CA TYR A 346 -14.05 13.77 -0.49
C TYR A 346 -12.90 12.82 -0.11
N PRO A 347 -13.06 11.94 0.90
CA PRO A 347 -14.25 11.75 1.74
C PRO A 347 -14.50 12.91 2.71
N LEU A 348 -15.76 13.09 3.10
CA LEU A 348 -16.19 14.13 4.06
C LEU A 348 -15.54 13.86 5.42
N GLY A 349 -14.81 14.85 5.98
CA GLY A 349 -14.15 14.73 7.28
C GLY A 349 -12.62 14.78 7.25
N HIS A 350 -11.99 14.78 6.08
CA HIS A 350 -10.60 15.23 5.97
C HIS A 350 -10.50 16.73 6.29
N SER A 351 -9.48 17.12 7.06
CA SER A 351 -9.26 18.54 7.39
C SER A 351 -9.00 19.32 6.10
N ILE A 352 -9.50 20.57 6.07
CA ILE A 352 -9.26 21.54 4.98
C ILE A 352 -7.75 21.77 4.77
N ASP A 353 -6.91 21.44 5.76
CA ASP A 353 -5.45 21.55 5.72
C ASP A 353 -4.75 20.34 5.05
N SER A 354 -5.47 19.25 4.76
CA SER A 354 -5.03 18.22 3.82
C SER A 354 -5.76 18.42 2.49
N SER A 355 -5.04 18.79 1.43
CA SER A 355 -5.63 18.97 0.11
C SER A 355 -6.14 17.62 -0.42
N SER A 356 -7.43 17.36 -0.21
CA SER A 356 -8.08 16.16 -0.71
C SER A 356 -7.98 16.09 -2.23
N ARG A 357 -7.56 14.92 -2.72
CA ARG A 357 -7.42 14.63 -4.15
C ARG A 357 -8.79 14.48 -4.83
N LEU A 358 -9.76 13.89 -4.12
CA LEU A 358 -11.10 13.66 -4.62
C LEU A 358 -12.08 14.73 -4.15
N TRP A 359 -13.08 14.99 -4.98
CA TRP A 359 -14.11 15.98 -4.73
C TRP A 359 -15.49 15.39 -4.96
N LEU A 360 -16.42 15.67 -4.08
CA LEU A 360 -17.84 15.55 -4.39
C LEU A 360 -18.20 16.66 -5.38
N ALA A 361 -18.79 16.30 -6.52
CA ALA A 361 -19.17 17.21 -7.58
C ALA A 361 -20.60 16.96 -8.06
N ALA A 362 -21.30 18.05 -8.39
CA ALA A 362 -22.53 17.98 -9.20
C ALA A 362 -22.13 17.92 -10.68
N VAL A 363 -22.53 16.88 -11.39
CA VAL A 363 -22.22 16.70 -12.81
C VAL A 363 -23.51 16.66 -13.62
N THR A 364 -23.65 17.61 -14.54
CA THR A 364 -24.77 17.68 -15.48
C THR A 364 -24.26 17.32 -16.86
N LEU A 365 -24.77 16.23 -17.42
CA LEU A 365 -24.47 15.79 -18.78
C LEU A 365 -25.71 15.99 -19.67
N PRO A 366 -25.53 16.27 -20.97
CA PRO A 366 -26.65 16.42 -21.90
C PRO A 366 -27.41 15.11 -22.14
N ASP A 367 -26.75 13.95 -21.98
CA ASP A 367 -27.37 12.63 -22.08
C ASP A 367 -27.93 12.15 -20.75
N ALA A 368 -29.07 11.43 -20.80
CA ALA A 368 -29.65 10.76 -19.64
C ALA A 368 -28.79 9.57 -19.15
N ALA A 369 -27.96 8.97 -20.03
CA ALA A 369 -27.10 7.84 -19.74
C ALA A 369 -25.62 8.26 -19.78
N PRO A 370 -24.94 8.43 -18.62
CA PRO A 370 -23.55 8.89 -18.56
C PRO A 370 -22.56 8.04 -19.36
N ALA A 371 -22.75 6.72 -19.42
CA ALA A 371 -21.85 5.83 -20.16
C ALA A 371 -21.77 6.20 -21.66
N SER A 372 -22.90 6.53 -22.30
CA SER A 372 -22.92 6.90 -23.72
C SER A 372 -22.22 8.23 -23.99
N TYR A 373 -22.35 9.18 -23.06
CA TYR A 373 -21.62 10.45 -23.11
C TYR A 373 -20.10 10.22 -23.01
N LEU A 374 -19.69 9.39 -22.05
CA LEU A 374 -18.29 9.05 -21.82
C LEU A 374 -17.67 8.25 -22.96
N ASP A 375 -18.43 7.39 -23.63
CA ASP A 375 -17.95 6.67 -24.81
C ASP A 375 -17.62 7.61 -25.98
N ARG A 376 -18.34 8.73 -26.12
CA ARG A 376 -18.13 9.71 -27.19
C ARG A 376 -17.03 10.71 -26.86
N HIS A 377 -16.97 11.18 -25.62
CA HIS A 377 -16.17 12.34 -25.23
C HIS A 377 -15.04 12.03 -24.25
N GLY A 378 -15.14 10.91 -23.56
CA GLY A 378 -14.17 10.48 -22.57
C GLY A 378 -13.11 9.55 -23.15
N PHE A 379 -12.15 9.22 -22.30
CA PHE A 379 -11.13 8.21 -22.55
C PHE A 379 -10.80 7.46 -21.25
N PRO A 380 -10.18 6.26 -21.33
CA PRO A 380 -9.74 5.54 -20.15
C PRO A 380 -8.75 6.37 -19.33
N ILE A 381 -8.83 6.26 -18.01
CA ILE A 381 -7.81 6.84 -17.12
C ILE A 381 -6.47 6.19 -17.43
N ARG A 382 -5.42 7.00 -17.42
CA ARG A 382 -4.06 6.59 -17.79
C ARG A 382 -3.07 7.01 -16.72
N TYR A 383 -2.26 6.05 -16.28
CA TYR A 383 -1.17 6.27 -15.34
C TYR A 383 0.16 6.56 -16.04
N SER A 384 1.11 7.13 -15.29
CA SER A 384 2.39 7.66 -15.79
C SER A 384 3.28 6.62 -16.49
N TYR A 385 3.14 5.33 -16.17
CA TYR A 385 3.88 4.25 -16.83
C TYR A 385 3.32 3.91 -18.22
N VAL A 386 2.05 4.22 -18.50
CA VAL A 386 1.40 4.02 -19.81
C VAL A 386 1.66 5.23 -20.70
N LYS A 387 2.64 5.11 -21.62
CA LYS A 387 3.16 6.28 -22.38
C LYS A 387 2.23 6.80 -23.47
N ARG A 388 1.28 6.00 -23.94
CA ARG A 388 0.33 6.36 -25.00
C ARG A 388 -1.11 5.96 -24.65
N PRO A 389 -2.13 6.67 -25.13
CA PRO A 389 -3.51 6.27 -24.90
C PRO A 389 -3.83 4.97 -25.65
N TRP A 390 -4.72 4.17 -25.06
CA TRP A 390 -5.25 2.95 -25.63
C TRP A 390 -6.78 3.04 -25.74
N PRO A 391 -7.40 2.41 -26.74
CA PRO A 391 -8.85 2.46 -26.89
C PRO A 391 -9.52 1.73 -25.71
N GLY A 392 -10.72 2.17 -25.33
CA GLY A 392 -11.47 1.60 -24.19
C GLY A 392 -11.67 0.09 -24.26
N SER A 393 -11.71 -0.50 -25.48
CA SER A 393 -11.76 -1.96 -25.67
C SER A 393 -10.57 -2.71 -25.05
N MET A 394 -9.40 -2.06 -24.91
CA MET A 394 -8.23 -2.64 -24.24
C MET A 394 -8.36 -2.68 -22.71
N TYR A 395 -9.33 -1.96 -22.14
CA TYR A 395 -9.62 -1.90 -20.71
C TYR A 395 -10.87 -2.70 -20.32
N GLN A 396 -11.51 -3.38 -21.26
CA GLN A 396 -12.66 -4.23 -20.96
C GLN A 396 -12.24 -5.67 -20.67
N THR A 397 -12.98 -6.34 -19.79
CA THR A 397 -12.86 -7.79 -19.57
C THR A 397 -13.98 -8.53 -20.32
N VAL A 398 -13.81 -9.84 -20.55
CA VAL A 398 -14.86 -10.66 -21.17
C VAL A 398 -16.10 -10.87 -20.28
N PHE A 399 -16.03 -10.44 -19.01
CA PHE A 399 -17.11 -10.56 -18.04
C PHE A 399 -17.87 -9.25 -17.82
N ALA A 400 -17.43 -8.14 -18.44
CA ALA A 400 -18.04 -6.84 -18.27
C ALA A 400 -19.49 -6.83 -18.81
N THR A 401 -20.46 -6.55 -17.95
CA THR A 401 -21.88 -6.43 -18.31
C THR A 401 -22.52 -5.15 -17.78
N GLU A 402 -22.02 -4.59 -16.68
CA GLU A 402 -22.53 -3.35 -16.09
C GLU A 402 -21.42 -2.29 -16.01
N PRO A 403 -21.45 -1.25 -16.85
CA PRO A 403 -20.42 -0.20 -16.83
C PRO A 403 -20.57 0.66 -15.58
N GLY A 404 -19.47 0.90 -14.87
CA GLY A 404 -19.47 1.74 -13.67
C GLY A 404 -18.13 1.95 -12.98
N SER A 405 -17.12 1.15 -13.32
CA SER A 405 -15.77 1.33 -12.80
C SER A 405 -15.02 2.44 -13.53
N ALA A 406 -14.33 3.31 -12.80
CA ALA A 406 -13.28 4.16 -13.36
C ALA A 406 -12.04 3.33 -13.71
N GLU A 407 -11.67 2.39 -12.84
CA GLU A 407 -10.49 1.53 -13.00
C GLU A 407 -10.85 0.10 -13.44
N MET A 408 -10.05 -0.51 -14.30
CA MET A 408 -10.33 -1.86 -14.78
C MET A 408 -10.17 -2.94 -13.70
N PRO A 409 -11.07 -3.94 -13.59
CA PRO A 409 -10.83 -5.17 -12.84
C PRO A 409 -9.79 -6.06 -13.56
N SER A 410 -8.55 -5.60 -13.55
CA SER A 410 -7.45 -6.04 -14.44
C SER A 410 -7.09 -7.51 -14.34
N ALA A 411 -7.28 -8.14 -13.17
CA ALA A 411 -7.02 -9.57 -12.98
C ALA A 411 -7.85 -10.48 -13.90
N ALA A 412 -9.02 -10.00 -14.35
CA ALA A 412 -9.88 -10.74 -15.26
C ALA A 412 -9.58 -10.44 -16.75
N ARG A 413 -8.70 -9.49 -17.06
CA ARG A 413 -8.38 -9.10 -18.43
C ARG A 413 -7.79 -10.23 -19.28
N PRO A 414 -6.91 -11.11 -18.75
CA PRO A 414 -6.34 -12.22 -19.54
C PRO A 414 -7.34 -13.29 -19.97
N PHE A 415 -8.57 -13.30 -19.42
CA PHE A 415 -9.59 -14.26 -19.84
C PHE A 415 -10.08 -13.96 -21.26
N THR A 416 -10.15 -15.01 -22.06
CA THR A 416 -10.71 -15.00 -23.42
C THR A 416 -11.99 -15.85 -23.46
N PRO A 417 -12.93 -15.61 -24.40
CA PRO A 417 -14.11 -16.46 -24.54
C PRO A 417 -13.76 -17.95 -24.73
N GLU A 418 -12.66 -18.24 -25.42
CA GLU A 418 -12.15 -19.60 -25.63
C GLU A 418 -11.64 -20.22 -24.32
N LEU A 419 -10.91 -19.46 -23.50
CA LEU A 419 -10.45 -19.93 -22.19
C LEU A 419 -11.63 -20.17 -21.24
N VAL A 420 -12.60 -19.25 -21.21
CA VAL A 420 -13.84 -19.40 -20.43
C VAL A 420 -14.58 -20.68 -20.84
N THR A 421 -14.73 -20.93 -22.13
CA THR A 421 -15.36 -22.15 -22.66
C THR A 421 -14.62 -23.40 -22.23
N ARG A 422 -13.28 -23.41 -22.25
CA ARG A 422 -12.45 -24.53 -21.79
C ARG A 422 -12.61 -24.81 -20.28
N LEU A 423 -12.72 -23.76 -19.46
CA LEU A 423 -12.94 -23.89 -18.03
C LEU A 423 -14.32 -24.52 -17.74
N VAL A 424 -15.38 -23.95 -18.34
CA VAL A 424 -16.75 -24.46 -18.17
C VAL A 424 -16.88 -25.90 -18.66
N SER A 425 -16.27 -26.24 -19.80
CA SER A 425 -16.30 -27.60 -20.36
C SER A 425 -15.57 -28.63 -19.47
N ARG A 426 -14.68 -28.19 -18.57
CA ARG A 426 -14.02 -29.03 -17.56
C ARG A 426 -14.80 -29.11 -16.24
N GLY A 427 -15.98 -28.49 -16.17
CA GLY A 427 -16.82 -28.46 -14.97
C GLY A 427 -16.40 -27.40 -13.95
N VAL A 428 -15.55 -26.44 -14.31
CA VAL A 428 -15.29 -25.26 -13.48
C VAL A 428 -16.51 -24.34 -13.57
N GLN A 429 -17.04 -23.94 -12.43
CA GLN A 429 -18.18 -23.05 -12.32
C GLN A 429 -17.73 -21.59 -12.37
N LEU A 430 -18.61 -20.72 -12.88
CA LEU A 430 -18.43 -19.27 -12.86
C LEU A 430 -19.59 -18.63 -12.09
N ALA A 431 -19.28 -17.71 -11.19
CA ALA A 431 -20.28 -16.88 -10.52
C ALA A 431 -19.94 -15.39 -10.64
N PRO A 432 -20.89 -14.55 -11.11
CA PRO A 432 -20.67 -13.12 -11.23
C PRO A 432 -20.93 -12.38 -9.91
N LEU A 433 -20.17 -11.34 -9.64
CA LEU A 433 -20.54 -10.28 -8.72
C LEU A 433 -20.24 -8.92 -9.35
N LEU A 434 -20.71 -7.85 -8.73
CA LEU A 434 -20.41 -6.49 -9.15
C LEU A 434 -19.63 -5.77 -8.06
N LEU A 435 -18.54 -5.10 -8.44
CA LEU A 435 -17.93 -4.04 -7.65
C LEU A 435 -17.42 -2.95 -8.60
N HIS A 436 -17.94 -1.73 -8.44
CA HIS A 436 -17.49 -0.56 -9.18
C HIS A 436 -16.31 0.08 -8.46
N THR A 437 -15.15 0.02 -9.11
CA THR A 437 -13.90 0.61 -8.64
C THR A 437 -13.83 2.08 -9.00
N GLY A 438 -13.50 2.91 -8.03
CA GLY A 438 -13.24 4.33 -8.28
C GLY A 438 -11.80 4.59 -8.71
N VAL A 439 -11.43 5.87 -8.88
CA VAL A 439 -10.05 6.30 -9.18
C VAL A 439 -9.11 5.91 -8.03
N ALA A 440 -8.12 5.08 -8.33
CA ALA A 440 -7.06 4.72 -7.40
C ALA A 440 -5.90 5.73 -7.47
N SER A 441 -5.36 6.13 -6.32
CA SER A 441 -4.13 6.92 -6.28
C SER A 441 -2.92 5.99 -6.37
N LEU A 442 -2.21 6.02 -7.49
CA LEU A 442 -0.87 5.45 -7.55
C LEU A 442 0.19 6.38 -6.97
N GLU A 443 -0.14 7.66 -6.83
CA GLU A 443 0.75 8.77 -6.47
C GLU A 443 0.66 9.13 -4.97
N ASP A 444 -0.47 8.81 -4.32
CA ASP A 444 -0.70 9.00 -2.87
C ASP A 444 -1.02 7.69 -2.16
N HIS A 445 -0.73 7.68 -0.85
CA HIS A 445 -1.05 6.56 0.03
C HIS A 445 -2.40 6.83 0.70
N GLU A 446 -3.48 6.52 0.00
CA GLU A 446 -4.85 6.69 0.52
C GLU A 446 -5.47 5.32 0.82
N PRO A 447 -6.15 5.14 1.96
CA PRO A 447 -6.97 3.95 2.17
C PRO A 447 -8.08 3.90 1.10
N PRO A 448 -8.59 2.69 0.77
CA PRO A 448 -9.76 2.57 -0.08
C PRO A 448 -10.91 3.37 0.53
N TYR A 449 -11.55 4.21 -0.27
CA TYR A 449 -12.85 4.80 0.07
C TYR A 449 -13.97 3.85 -0.35
N GLU A 450 -15.19 4.25 -0.01
CA GLU A 450 -16.39 3.45 -0.23
C GLU A 450 -16.60 3.14 -1.72
N GLU A 451 -16.70 1.85 -2.05
CA GLU A 451 -17.00 1.37 -3.40
C GLU A 451 -18.31 0.60 -3.42
N PHE A 452 -19.11 0.82 -4.46
CA PHE A 452 -20.39 0.14 -4.59
C PHE A 452 -20.18 -1.32 -4.99
N TYR A 453 -20.86 -2.24 -4.31
CA TYR A 453 -20.81 -3.66 -4.60
C TYR A 453 -22.21 -4.29 -4.61
N ARG A 454 -22.34 -5.42 -5.31
CA ARG A 454 -23.49 -6.31 -5.28
C ARG A 454 -23.02 -7.77 -5.39
N VAL A 455 -23.37 -8.57 -4.38
CA VAL A 455 -23.22 -10.03 -4.39
C VAL A 455 -24.62 -10.64 -4.55
N PRO A 456 -24.95 -11.19 -5.74
CA PRO A 456 -26.23 -11.84 -5.98
C PRO A 456 -26.45 -13.07 -5.09
N ARG A 457 -27.72 -13.42 -4.87
CA ARG A 457 -28.12 -14.63 -4.13
C ARG A 457 -27.50 -15.90 -4.71
N ASP A 458 -27.59 -16.10 -6.02
CA ASP A 458 -27.03 -17.27 -6.71
C ASP A 458 -25.50 -17.37 -6.49
N THR A 459 -24.78 -16.24 -6.51
CA THR A 459 -23.35 -16.19 -6.25
C THR A 459 -23.02 -16.58 -4.81
N ALA A 460 -23.70 -16.01 -3.82
CA ALA A 460 -23.51 -16.38 -2.41
C ALA A 460 -23.81 -17.87 -2.16
N GLU A 461 -24.89 -18.39 -2.74
CA GLU A 461 -25.27 -19.80 -2.63
C GLU A 461 -24.22 -20.73 -3.27
N ARG A 462 -23.69 -20.39 -4.44
CA ARG A 462 -22.60 -21.13 -5.11
C ARG A 462 -21.30 -21.11 -4.32
N VAL A 463 -20.91 -19.96 -3.76
CA VAL A 463 -19.73 -19.85 -2.90
C VAL A 463 -19.86 -20.80 -1.71
N ASN A 464 -21.00 -20.75 -1.00
CA ASN A 464 -21.25 -21.63 0.12
C ASN A 464 -21.32 -23.11 -0.28
N ALA A 465 -21.91 -23.43 -1.43
CA ALA A 465 -22.01 -24.79 -1.93
C ALA A 465 -20.64 -25.37 -2.31
N ALA A 466 -19.80 -24.60 -3.01
CA ALA A 466 -18.45 -25.00 -3.37
C ALA A 466 -17.62 -25.31 -2.11
N ARG A 467 -17.69 -24.43 -1.10
CA ARG A 467 -17.03 -24.65 0.21
C ARG A 467 -17.53 -25.90 0.91
N ARG A 468 -18.85 -26.09 1.03
CA ARG A 468 -19.42 -27.32 1.62
C ARG A 468 -19.04 -28.59 0.88
N GLY A 469 -18.85 -28.50 -0.44
CA GLY A 469 -18.36 -29.59 -1.28
C GLY A 469 -16.85 -29.83 -1.21
N GLY A 470 -16.10 -29.04 -0.43
CA GLY A 470 -14.63 -29.09 -0.38
C GLY A 470 -13.94 -28.60 -1.64
N HIS A 471 -14.67 -27.96 -2.55
CA HIS A 471 -14.14 -27.38 -3.79
C HIS A 471 -13.49 -26.01 -3.52
N ARG A 472 -12.70 -25.54 -4.47
CA ARG A 472 -12.07 -24.22 -4.36
C ARG A 472 -13.04 -23.11 -4.76
N VAL A 473 -12.95 -22.00 -4.03
CA VAL A 473 -13.54 -20.72 -4.41
C VAL A 473 -12.39 -19.79 -4.72
N VAL A 474 -12.19 -19.53 -6.01
CA VAL A 474 -11.09 -18.73 -6.55
C VAL A 474 -11.64 -17.37 -6.96
N ALA A 475 -11.24 -16.32 -6.25
CA ALA A 475 -11.56 -14.96 -6.64
C ALA A 475 -10.71 -14.52 -7.84
N VAL A 476 -11.32 -13.87 -8.82
CA VAL A 476 -10.61 -13.23 -9.93
C VAL A 476 -10.47 -11.74 -9.63
N GLY A 477 -9.41 -11.38 -8.92
CA GLY A 477 -9.09 -10.02 -8.51
C GLY A 477 -9.36 -9.73 -7.04
N THR A 478 -8.61 -8.77 -6.50
CA THR A 478 -8.73 -8.31 -5.10
C THR A 478 -10.07 -7.63 -4.80
N THR A 479 -10.70 -7.04 -5.82
CA THR A 479 -12.05 -6.45 -5.76
C THR A 479 -13.11 -7.51 -5.46
N VAL A 480 -13.01 -8.68 -6.08
CA VAL A 480 -13.90 -9.82 -5.79
C VAL A 480 -13.76 -10.28 -4.35
N VAL A 481 -12.52 -10.36 -3.84
CA VAL A 481 -12.27 -10.70 -2.43
C VAL A 481 -12.95 -9.70 -1.50
N ARG A 482 -12.76 -8.38 -1.72
CA ARG A 482 -13.38 -7.34 -0.89
C ARG A 482 -14.90 -7.41 -0.90
N ALA A 483 -15.53 -7.59 -2.06
CA ALA A 483 -16.98 -7.72 -2.18
C ALA A 483 -17.51 -8.94 -1.40
N LEU A 484 -16.89 -10.11 -1.56
CA LEU A 484 -17.29 -11.33 -0.86
C LEU A 484 -17.05 -11.23 0.66
N GLU A 485 -15.90 -10.72 1.10
CA GLU A 485 -15.58 -10.55 2.51
C GLU A 485 -16.48 -9.56 3.24
N THR A 486 -17.06 -8.59 2.51
CA THR A 486 -18.02 -7.63 3.08
C THR A 486 -19.29 -8.32 3.55
N VAL A 487 -19.72 -9.36 2.83
CA VAL A 487 -20.95 -10.11 3.10
C VAL A 487 -20.69 -11.52 3.66
N THR A 488 -19.46 -11.79 4.09
CA THR A 488 -19.09 -13.07 4.71
C THR A 488 -18.90 -12.89 6.21
N ASP A 489 -19.59 -13.72 6.99
CA ASP A 489 -19.52 -13.66 8.45
C ASP A 489 -18.27 -14.36 9.02
N GLU A 490 -18.13 -14.34 10.34
CA GLU A 490 -17.01 -14.97 11.04
C GLU A 490 -16.97 -16.49 10.87
N THR A 491 -18.10 -17.13 10.57
CA THR A 491 -18.20 -18.58 10.30
C THR A 491 -17.74 -18.93 8.89
N GLY A 492 -17.51 -17.93 8.02
CA GLY A 492 -17.18 -18.12 6.62
C GLY A 492 -18.42 -18.36 5.73
N THR A 493 -19.62 -18.04 6.22
CA THR A 493 -20.85 -18.10 5.44
C THR A 493 -21.02 -16.79 4.67
N THR A 494 -21.15 -16.87 3.35
CA THR A 494 -21.37 -15.72 2.46
C THR A 494 -22.86 -15.49 2.26
N PHE A 495 -23.33 -14.25 2.42
CA PHE A 495 -24.72 -13.85 2.23
C PHE A 495 -24.89 -12.98 0.97
N PRO A 496 -26.09 -12.96 0.34
CA PRO A 496 -26.38 -11.92 -0.64
C PRO A 496 -26.37 -10.54 0.00
N GLY A 497 -25.92 -9.54 -0.74
CA GLY A 497 -25.92 -8.16 -0.25
C GLY A 497 -25.55 -7.15 -1.32
N GLU A 498 -25.95 -5.91 -1.12
CA GLU A 498 -25.68 -4.76 -1.98
C GLU A 498 -25.48 -3.53 -1.10
N GLY A 499 -24.53 -2.69 -1.46
CA GLY A 499 -24.24 -1.47 -0.72
C GLY A 499 -22.86 -0.92 -1.03
N TRP A 500 -22.29 -0.26 -0.04
CA TRP A 500 -20.98 0.37 -0.11
C TRP A 500 -20.00 -0.40 0.78
N THR A 501 -18.81 -0.68 0.27
CA THR A 501 -17.74 -1.33 1.03
C THR A 501 -16.52 -0.43 1.11
N ASP A 502 -16.10 -0.12 2.33
CA ASP A 502 -14.83 0.49 2.70
C ASP A 502 -13.85 -0.56 3.27
N LEU A 503 -14.19 -1.85 3.13
CA LEU A 503 -13.46 -2.92 3.79
C LEU A 503 -12.00 -2.97 3.34
N VAL A 504 -11.11 -2.75 4.30
CA VAL A 504 -9.67 -2.97 4.18
C VAL A 504 -9.32 -4.35 4.75
N ILE A 505 -8.82 -5.23 3.89
CA ILE A 505 -8.32 -6.54 4.32
C ILE A 505 -6.93 -6.34 4.93
N SER A 506 -6.74 -6.84 6.15
CA SER A 506 -5.51 -6.69 6.91
C SER A 506 -5.11 -8.03 7.52
N PRO A 507 -3.85 -8.20 7.98
CA PRO A 507 -3.42 -9.44 8.63
C PRO A 507 -4.27 -9.80 9.87
N GLY A 508 -4.91 -8.83 10.51
CA GLY A 508 -5.81 -9.04 11.65
C GLY A 508 -7.22 -9.52 11.29
N ARG A 509 -7.61 -9.45 10.00
CA ARG A 509 -8.89 -9.96 9.49
C ARG A 509 -8.61 -10.96 8.36
N PRO A 510 -8.46 -12.26 8.67
CA PRO A 510 -8.16 -13.26 7.66
C PRO A 510 -9.32 -13.34 6.65
N VAL A 511 -8.98 -13.50 5.38
CA VAL A 511 -9.97 -13.73 4.31
C VAL A 511 -10.71 -15.03 4.60
N ARG A 512 -12.05 -15.04 4.61
CA ARG A 512 -12.84 -16.22 4.97
C ARG A 512 -13.56 -16.84 3.82
N SER A 513 -13.97 -16.09 2.80
CA SER A 513 -14.84 -16.50 1.70
C SER A 513 -14.14 -17.35 0.64
N VAL A 514 -12.85 -17.09 0.38
CA VAL A 514 -12.08 -17.67 -0.73
C VAL A 514 -10.86 -18.46 -0.24
N ASN A 515 -10.40 -19.38 -1.09
CA ASN A 515 -9.19 -20.20 -0.88
C ASN A 515 -8.29 -20.24 -2.13
N GLY A 516 -8.57 -19.38 -3.10
CA GLY A 516 -7.66 -19.06 -4.18
C GLY A 516 -7.90 -17.65 -4.72
N LEU A 517 -6.87 -17.12 -5.37
CA LEU A 517 -6.89 -15.78 -5.96
C LEU A 517 -6.14 -15.80 -7.29
N VAL A 518 -6.76 -15.27 -8.33
CA VAL A 518 -6.09 -14.80 -9.55
C VAL A 518 -5.93 -13.29 -9.42
N THR A 519 -4.71 -12.79 -9.52
CA THR A 519 -4.40 -11.34 -9.44
C THR A 519 -3.30 -10.97 -10.43
N GLY A 520 -3.17 -9.68 -10.76
CA GLY A 520 -1.93 -9.15 -11.35
C GLY A 520 -0.83 -8.97 -10.31
N PHE A 521 0.37 -8.62 -10.76
CA PHE A 521 1.45 -8.20 -9.88
C PHE A 521 1.31 -6.73 -9.49
N HIS A 522 1.27 -6.49 -8.18
CA HIS A 522 1.17 -5.17 -7.58
C HIS A 522 2.51 -4.74 -7.02
N GLU A 523 2.72 -3.43 -6.92
CA GLU A 523 3.80 -2.90 -6.10
C GLU A 523 3.62 -3.35 -4.63
N PRO A 524 4.69 -3.40 -3.83
CA PRO A 524 4.63 -3.70 -2.40
C PRO A 524 4.01 -2.54 -1.61
N LYS A 525 2.79 -2.14 -1.96
CA LYS A 525 1.96 -1.23 -1.18
C LYS A 525 1.24 -2.03 -0.11
N ALA A 526 1.24 -1.50 1.11
CA ALA A 526 0.80 -2.21 2.31
C ALA A 526 -0.61 -2.82 2.22
N THR A 527 -1.56 -2.18 1.52
CA THR A 527 -2.96 -2.63 1.46
C THR A 527 -3.21 -3.80 0.50
N HIS A 528 -2.64 -3.76 -0.72
CA HIS A 528 -2.78 -4.85 -1.68
C HIS A 528 -1.98 -6.08 -1.24
N LEU A 529 -0.76 -5.88 -0.75
CA LEU A 529 0.07 -6.98 -0.27
C LEU A 529 -0.56 -7.67 0.95
N ALA A 530 -1.10 -6.90 1.91
CA ALA A 530 -1.80 -7.46 3.07
C ALA A 530 -3.02 -8.32 2.68
N LEU A 531 -3.76 -7.94 1.64
CA LEU A 531 -4.88 -8.73 1.14
C LEU A 531 -4.38 -10.05 0.54
N ILE A 532 -3.34 -9.99 -0.30
CA ILE A 532 -2.76 -11.17 -0.94
C ILE A 532 -2.17 -12.11 0.12
N GLU A 533 -1.50 -11.58 1.15
CA GLU A 533 -1.04 -12.33 2.32
C GLU A 533 -2.19 -12.96 3.11
N GLY A 534 -3.31 -12.24 3.27
CA GLY A 534 -4.52 -12.76 3.90
C GLY A 534 -5.09 -13.99 3.19
N VAL A 535 -4.97 -14.05 1.85
CA VAL A 535 -5.35 -15.21 1.04
C VAL A 535 -4.28 -16.31 1.11
N ALA A 536 -3.00 -15.96 0.97
CA ALA A 536 -1.89 -16.90 0.90
C ALA A 536 -1.44 -17.46 2.26
N ASN A 537 -1.99 -17.00 3.37
CA ASN A 537 -1.74 -17.49 4.73
C ASN A 537 -0.25 -17.65 5.10
N GLY A 538 0.60 -16.76 4.58
CA GLY A 538 2.05 -16.86 4.80
C GLY A 538 2.85 -15.85 3.99
N HIS A 539 3.50 -14.92 4.69
CA HIS A 539 4.37 -13.90 4.11
C HIS A 539 5.55 -14.49 3.33
N GLY A 540 6.20 -15.53 3.88
CA GLY A 540 7.44 -16.08 3.31
C GLY A 540 7.27 -16.74 1.93
N HIS A 541 6.13 -17.39 1.65
CA HIS A 541 5.90 -17.98 0.32
C HIS A 541 5.73 -16.89 -0.74
N LEU A 542 4.97 -15.84 -0.43
CA LEU A 542 4.74 -14.71 -1.33
C LEU A 542 6.02 -13.92 -1.61
N GLU A 543 6.84 -13.64 -0.59
CA GLU A 543 8.14 -12.98 -0.78
C GLU A 543 9.00 -13.75 -1.80
N ARG A 544 9.09 -15.08 -1.69
CA ARG A 544 9.83 -15.90 -2.65
C ARG A 544 9.21 -15.89 -4.06
N ALA A 545 7.88 -15.98 -4.15
CA ALA A 545 7.17 -15.92 -5.43
C ALA A 545 7.38 -14.58 -6.14
N TYR A 546 7.35 -13.46 -5.41
CA TYR A 546 7.60 -12.12 -5.95
C TYR A 546 9.07 -11.94 -6.35
N ALA A 547 10.01 -12.45 -5.55
CA ALA A 547 11.43 -12.46 -5.91
C ALA A 547 11.69 -13.26 -7.20
N GLU A 548 11.07 -14.44 -7.34
CA GLU A 548 11.17 -15.28 -8.53
C GLU A 548 10.53 -14.63 -9.75
N ALA A 549 9.36 -14.01 -9.59
CA ALA A 549 8.72 -13.24 -10.67
C ALA A 549 9.63 -12.11 -11.19
N ARG A 550 10.29 -11.39 -10.27
CA ARG A 550 11.20 -10.28 -10.61
C ARG A 550 12.43 -10.79 -11.34
N GLN A 551 13.05 -11.84 -10.81
CA GLN A 551 14.21 -12.47 -11.44
C GLN A 551 13.87 -13.01 -12.83
N ALA A 552 12.68 -13.58 -12.99
CA ALA A 552 12.21 -14.14 -14.24
C ALA A 552 11.65 -13.08 -15.21
N GLY A 553 11.62 -11.79 -14.84
CA GLY A 553 11.17 -10.69 -15.69
C GLY A 553 9.68 -10.72 -16.04
N TYR A 554 8.82 -11.02 -15.05
CA TYR A 554 7.38 -10.84 -15.21
C TYR A 554 7.05 -9.36 -15.49
N LEU A 555 5.82 -9.07 -15.90
CA LEU A 555 5.36 -7.70 -16.10
C LEU A 555 4.29 -7.34 -15.06
N TRP A 556 4.36 -6.11 -14.55
CA TRP A 556 3.55 -5.58 -13.46
C TRP A 556 2.41 -4.71 -13.98
N HIS A 557 1.48 -4.38 -13.08
CA HIS A 557 0.34 -3.49 -13.31
C HIS A 557 -0.74 -4.05 -14.26
N GLU A 558 -1.68 -3.20 -14.66
CA GLU A 558 -2.97 -3.55 -15.29
C GLU A 558 -2.88 -4.31 -16.62
N PHE A 559 -1.75 -4.18 -17.33
CA PHE A 559 -1.45 -4.88 -18.58
C PHE A 559 -0.39 -5.97 -18.45
N GLY A 560 0.04 -6.23 -17.21
CA GLY A 560 1.09 -7.16 -16.88
C GLY A 560 0.69 -8.62 -16.94
N ASP A 561 1.53 -9.43 -16.31
CA ASP A 561 1.33 -10.85 -16.11
C ASP A 561 0.48 -11.13 -14.86
N SER A 562 0.11 -12.39 -14.67
CA SER A 562 -0.79 -12.82 -13.60
C SER A 562 -0.12 -13.75 -12.59
N HIS A 563 -0.73 -13.82 -11.40
CA HIS A 563 -0.37 -14.71 -10.31
C HIS A 563 -1.64 -15.46 -9.86
N LEU A 564 -1.61 -16.79 -9.93
CA LEU A 564 -2.58 -17.68 -9.31
C LEU A 564 -2.03 -18.14 -7.97
N ILE A 565 -2.81 -17.95 -6.91
CA ILE A 565 -2.49 -18.38 -5.56
C ILE A 565 -3.56 -19.37 -5.11
N LEU A 566 -3.14 -20.54 -4.64
CA LEU A 566 -4.01 -21.60 -4.16
C LEU A 566 -3.61 -22.00 -2.74
N ASP A 567 -4.58 -21.96 -1.82
CA ASP A 567 -4.43 -22.44 -0.43
C ASP A 567 -5.50 -23.50 -0.14
N ARG A 568 -5.16 -24.78 -0.29
CA ARG A 568 -6.10 -25.89 -0.09
C ARG A 568 -6.44 -26.15 1.38
N ALA A 569 -5.67 -25.64 2.34
CA ALA A 569 -5.89 -25.90 3.76
C ALA A 569 -7.20 -25.27 4.30
N ARG A 570 -7.78 -24.33 3.54
CA ARG A 570 -9.05 -23.65 3.88
C ARG A 570 -10.32 -24.37 3.42
N SER A 571 -10.23 -25.42 2.59
CA SER A 571 -11.41 -26.19 2.16
C SER A 571 -11.99 -27.12 3.25
N SER A 572 -11.28 -27.31 4.37
CA SER A 572 -11.56 -28.35 5.37
C SER A 572 -11.91 -27.84 6.78
N ARG A 573 -12.11 -26.52 6.97
CA ARG A 573 -12.49 -25.92 8.25
C ARG A 573 -13.81 -25.16 8.18
#